data_AF-A0A154LAQ2-F1
#
_entry.id   AF-A0A154LAQ2-F1
#
_cell.length_a   1.000
_cell.length_b   1.000
_cell.length_c   1.000
_cell.angle_alpha   90.00
_cell.angle_beta   90.00
_cell.angle_gamma   90.00
#
_symmetry.space_group_name_H-M   'P 1'
#
loop_
_entity.id
_entity.type
_entity.pdbx_description
1 polymer ?
#
loop_
_entity_poly.entity_id
_entity_poly.type
_entity_poly.pdbx_seq_one_letter_code
_entity_poly.pdbx_strand_id
1 'polypeptide(L)'
;MTSRSQKKLSVLYADYSDRNIKAVRTALEPLDLAAFHTSDNRESIVELAQIHRPDLILIGLYLDGIRGISTIRTLRQSASEADPFCNQVPVLLGAPKLDRRAMHDAVSAGIEGVFRQPVDDDRLRKIVQTVIRKPRRFVFEGNYFGPAREGDNLAEPSRKTRPSASVTIKPAPQSKISTRAATSVTGKPASRFSSPKTDNPTQNSARPATGAIGIETAEIASEKSARDYNLDAASSVREVLGAVPTPDETALPVADTVPIDTAIDEELVEIDLMTALQGHRLWVDTGGKEGAMMSIEHADLRDADLEGIDLTRCALPHVSFRNANCQKAVLRRCDMTAGDFIGCNLDQAVLAASRLAGARFTDAILRNTVFLGSDLSGASFRGMTLHNCDLSGANLAKTDFRDADLSSARGLFAEQIQRARVNANTRLPRNMTLKE
;
A
#
# COMPACT_ATOMS: atom_id res chain seq x y z
N MET A 1 -16.16 -17.14 50.21
CA MET A 1 -15.70 -17.41 48.83
C MET A 1 -15.41 -16.07 48.18
N THR A 2 -14.14 -15.69 48.14
CA THR A 2 -13.69 -14.42 47.57
C THR A 2 -13.92 -14.42 46.07
N SER A 3 -14.84 -13.57 45.61
CA SER A 3 -15.04 -13.24 44.21
C SER A 3 -13.71 -12.78 43.62
N ARG A 4 -13.05 -13.63 42.83
CA ARG A 4 -11.94 -13.22 41.98
C ARG A 4 -12.55 -12.24 40.98
N SER A 5 -12.29 -10.95 41.16
CA SER A 5 -12.49 -9.92 40.14
C SER A 5 -11.96 -10.47 38.80
N GLN A 6 -12.86 -10.78 37.87
CA GLN A 6 -12.49 -11.18 36.53
C GLN A 6 -11.77 -9.97 35.91
N LYS A 7 -10.47 -10.11 35.65
CA LYS A 7 -9.72 -9.06 34.96
C LYS A 7 -10.40 -8.81 33.62
N LYS A 8 -10.97 -7.62 33.46
CA LYS A 8 -11.64 -7.20 32.23
C LYS A 8 -10.63 -7.20 31.08
N LEU A 9 -11.04 -7.71 29.92
CA LEU A 9 -10.13 -7.96 28.79
C LEU A 9 -9.89 -6.67 28.00
N SER A 10 -8.63 -6.26 27.83
CA SER A 10 -8.26 -5.17 26.92
C SER A 10 -7.81 -5.71 25.57
N VAL A 11 -8.37 -5.20 24.47
CA VAL A 11 -8.11 -5.68 23.11
C VAL A 11 -7.68 -4.52 22.21
N LEU A 12 -6.64 -4.75 21.40
CA LEU A 12 -6.33 -3.94 20.23
C LEU A 12 -6.62 -4.77 18.98
N TYR A 13 -7.58 -4.34 18.16
CA TYR A 13 -7.84 -4.96 16.87
C TYR A 13 -7.36 -4.08 15.73
N ALA A 14 -6.40 -4.61 14.96
CA ALA A 14 -5.92 -3.98 13.75
C ALA A 14 -6.63 -4.54 12.50
N ASP A 15 -7.44 -3.73 11.84
CA ASP A 15 -8.09 -4.06 10.56
C ASP A 15 -8.51 -2.75 9.88
N TYR A 16 -8.58 -2.72 8.55
CA TYR A 16 -9.08 -1.54 7.84
C TYR A 16 -10.59 -1.61 7.60
N SER A 17 -11.20 -2.80 7.69
CA SER A 17 -12.60 -2.99 7.36
C SER A 17 -13.49 -2.75 8.57
N ASP A 18 -14.32 -1.71 8.52
CA ASP A 18 -15.33 -1.44 9.55
C ASP A 18 -16.27 -2.62 9.78
N ARG A 19 -16.55 -3.40 8.72
CA ARG A 19 -17.35 -4.62 8.82
C ARG A 19 -16.65 -5.67 9.69
N ASN A 20 -15.35 -5.89 9.47
CA ASN A 20 -14.57 -6.82 10.29
C ASN A 20 -14.44 -6.30 11.72
N ILE A 21 -14.17 -5.01 11.91
CA ILE A 21 -14.07 -4.37 13.23
C ILE A 21 -15.36 -4.56 14.03
N LYS A 22 -16.51 -4.28 13.41
CA LYS A 22 -17.83 -4.48 14.03
C LYS A 22 -18.04 -5.96 14.37
N ALA A 23 -17.76 -6.88 13.45
CA ALA A 23 -17.93 -8.31 13.68
C ALA A 23 -17.06 -8.83 14.83
N VAL A 24 -15.79 -8.44 14.89
CA VAL A 24 -14.89 -8.81 16.01
C VAL A 24 -15.36 -8.20 17.32
N ARG A 25 -15.79 -6.92 17.32
CA ARG A 25 -16.31 -6.27 18.52
C ARG A 25 -17.52 -7.02 19.08
N THR A 26 -18.50 -7.34 18.22
CA THR A 26 -19.70 -8.11 18.60
C THR A 26 -19.34 -9.51 19.11
N ALA A 27 -18.43 -10.22 18.45
CA ALA A 27 -18.01 -11.56 18.87
C ALA A 27 -17.39 -11.58 20.28
N LEU A 28 -16.66 -10.51 20.63
CA LEU A 28 -15.93 -10.38 21.90
C LEU A 28 -16.72 -9.65 23.00
N GLU A 29 -17.85 -9.00 22.69
CA GLU A 29 -18.68 -8.28 23.66
C GLU A 29 -19.06 -9.12 24.89
N PRO A 30 -19.38 -10.43 24.78
CA PRO A 30 -19.71 -11.27 25.94
C PRO A 30 -18.52 -11.64 26.83
N LEU A 31 -17.30 -11.16 26.52
CA LEU A 31 -16.09 -11.37 27.34
C LEU A 31 -15.82 -10.22 28.33
N ASP A 32 -16.74 -9.26 28.49
CA ASP A 32 -16.62 -8.09 29.39
C ASP A 32 -15.32 -7.29 29.13
N LEU A 33 -15.28 -6.65 27.96
CA LEU A 33 -14.12 -5.89 27.49
C LEU A 33 -13.90 -4.64 28.36
N ALA A 34 -12.68 -4.47 28.88
CA ALA A 34 -12.25 -3.23 29.53
C ALA A 34 -12.10 -2.09 28.53
N ALA A 35 -11.51 -2.42 27.39
CA ALA A 35 -11.20 -1.49 26.32
C ALA A 35 -11.11 -2.25 24.99
N PHE A 36 -11.54 -1.60 23.92
CA PHE A 36 -11.43 -2.11 22.57
C PHE A 36 -10.89 -1.00 21.68
N HIS A 37 -9.59 -1.03 21.46
CA HIS A 37 -8.88 -0.11 20.59
C HIS A 37 -8.85 -0.65 19.17
N THR A 38 -8.95 0.25 18.20
CA THR A 38 -8.84 -0.11 16.79
C THR A 38 -7.75 0.70 16.14
N SER A 39 -7.05 0.07 15.21
CA SER A 39 -6.10 0.77 14.36
C SER A 39 -6.02 0.07 13.02
N ASP A 40 -5.44 0.74 12.04
CA ASP A 40 -5.37 0.26 10.67
C ASP A 40 -4.02 0.64 10.02
N ASN A 41 -3.21 1.40 10.77
CA ASN A 41 -1.90 1.92 10.42
C ASN A 41 -0.85 1.17 11.25
N ARG A 42 0.22 0.71 10.59
CA ARG A 42 1.31 -0.05 11.23
C ARG A 42 1.98 0.71 12.37
N GLU A 43 2.33 1.97 12.16
CA GLU A 43 3.02 2.81 13.13
C GLU A 43 2.12 3.04 14.37
N SER A 44 0.84 3.37 14.16
CA SER A 44 -0.12 3.55 15.24
C SER A 44 -0.39 2.26 16.03
N ILE A 45 -0.35 1.08 15.39
CA ILE A 45 -0.52 -0.20 16.09
C ILE A 45 0.58 -0.42 17.12
N VAL A 46 1.84 -0.10 16.78
CA VAL A 46 2.98 -0.24 17.70
C VAL A 46 2.85 0.74 18.86
N GLU A 47 2.53 2.00 18.56
CA GLU A 47 2.33 3.04 19.57
C GLU A 47 1.19 2.69 20.54
N LEU A 48 0.02 2.33 20.02
CA LEU A 48 -1.14 1.92 20.83
C LEU A 48 -0.85 0.68 21.67
N ALA A 49 -0.07 -0.27 21.15
CA ALA A 49 0.35 -1.43 21.91
C ALA A 49 1.24 -1.04 23.10
N GLN A 50 2.17 -0.09 22.92
CA GLN A 50 3.07 0.39 23.97
C GLN A 50 2.32 1.23 25.03
N ILE A 51 1.38 2.09 24.61
CA ILE A 51 0.60 2.97 25.48
C ILE A 51 -0.45 2.19 26.27
N HIS A 52 -1.31 1.44 25.58
CA HIS A 52 -2.49 0.82 26.19
C HIS A 52 -2.22 -0.57 26.76
N ARG A 53 -1.10 -1.19 26.40
CA ARG A 53 -0.68 -2.54 26.82
C ARG A 53 -1.85 -3.55 26.84
N PRO A 54 -2.51 -3.80 25.69
CA PRO A 54 -3.66 -4.69 25.62
C PRO A 54 -3.31 -6.13 26.02
N ASP A 55 -4.27 -6.87 26.54
CA ASP A 55 -4.09 -8.29 26.87
C ASP A 55 -4.07 -9.18 25.61
N LEU A 56 -4.64 -8.70 24.51
CA LEU A 56 -4.72 -9.39 23.23
C LEU A 56 -4.62 -8.41 22.07
N ILE A 57 -3.87 -8.78 21.04
CA ILE A 57 -3.85 -8.07 19.77
C ILE A 57 -4.42 -8.98 18.68
N LEU A 58 -5.41 -8.51 17.94
CA LEU A 58 -5.89 -9.16 16.73
C LEU A 58 -5.38 -8.33 15.54
N ILE A 59 -4.91 -8.99 14.48
CA ILE A 59 -4.41 -8.31 13.28
C ILE A 59 -5.01 -9.00 12.05
N GLY A 60 -5.74 -8.25 11.22
CA GLY A 60 -6.21 -8.73 9.92
C GLY A 60 -5.06 -9.00 8.95
N LEU A 61 -5.24 -9.93 8.02
CA LEU A 61 -4.21 -10.35 7.05
C LEU A 61 -3.78 -9.20 6.15
N TYR A 62 -4.69 -8.27 5.91
CA TYR A 62 -4.46 -7.07 5.14
C TYR A 62 -4.80 -5.89 6.05
N LEU A 63 -3.81 -5.04 6.24
CA LEU A 63 -3.95 -3.71 6.80
C LEU A 63 -3.76 -2.73 5.65
N ASP A 64 -3.88 -1.45 5.96
CA ASP A 64 -3.73 -0.39 4.98
C ASP A 64 -2.45 -0.53 4.14
N GLY A 65 -2.59 -0.93 2.87
CA GLY A 65 -1.49 -1.13 1.92
C GLY A 65 -0.38 -2.11 2.33
N ILE A 66 -0.55 -2.85 3.43
CA ILE A 66 0.49 -3.71 4.00
C ILE A 66 -0.13 -5.03 4.47
N ARG A 67 0.59 -6.13 4.29
CA ARG A 67 0.18 -7.43 4.85
C ARG A 67 0.34 -7.40 6.37
N GLY A 68 -0.70 -7.80 7.11
CA GLY A 68 -0.71 -7.84 8.57
C GLY A 68 0.45 -8.64 9.17
N ILE A 69 0.92 -9.70 8.49
CA ILE A 69 2.11 -10.46 8.88
C ILE A 69 3.36 -9.55 8.99
N SER A 70 3.50 -8.58 8.09
CA SER A 70 4.58 -7.59 8.17
C SER A 70 4.46 -6.72 9.42
N THR A 71 3.24 -6.30 9.76
CA THR A 71 2.97 -5.52 10.96
C THR A 71 3.25 -6.30 12.24
N ILE A 72 2.93 -7.60 12.27
CA ILE A 72 3.28 -8.47 13.39
C ILE A 72 4.80 -8.52 13.56
N ARG A 73 5.58 -8.66 12.48
CA ARG A 73 7.06 -8.62 12.57
C ARG A 73 7.56 -7.29 13.14
N THR A 74 7.04 -6.17 12.64
CA THR A 74 7.42 -4.83 13.14
C THR A 74 7.07 -4.68 14.62
N LEU A 75 5.90 -5.14 15.05
CA LEU A 75 5.49 -5.15 16.46
C LEU A 75 6.43 -6.00 17.32
N ARG A 76 6.79 -7.21 16.89
CA ARG A 76 7.75 -8.04 17.65
C ARG A 76 9.14 -7.40 17.72
N GLN A 77 9.57 -6.74 16.64
CA GLN A 77 10.88 -6.07 16.54
C GLN A 77 10.96 -4.76 17.31
N SER A 78 9.84 -4.12 17.65
CA SER A 78 9.82 -2.89 18.46
C SER A 78 10.09 -3.15 19.95
N ALA A 79 10.00 -4.41 20.39
CA ALA A 79 10.33 -4.79 21.75
C ALA A 79 11.83 -4.68 22.02
N SER A 80 12.19 -4.31 23.25
CA SER A 80 13.56 -4.25 23.72
C SER A 80 13.73 -5.11 24.98
N GLU A 81 14.97 -5.30 25.44
CA GLU A 81 15.23 -5.97 26.71
C GLU A 81 14.60 -5.20 27.89
N ALA A 82 14.52 -3.87 27.80
CA ALA A 82 13.90 -3.02 28.81
C ALA A 82 12.36 -3.05 28.77
N ASP A 83 11.78 -3.31 27.59
CA ASP A 83 10.33 -3.44 27.41
C ASP A 83 9.99 -4.59 26.44
N PRO A 84 9.84 -5.83 26.96
CA PRO A 84 9.60 -7.00 26.14
C PRO A 84 8.12 -7.16 25.74
N PHE A 85 7.24 -6.23 26.15
CA PHE A 85 5.78 -6.40 26.04
C PHE A 85 5.32 -6.71 24.62
N CYS A 86 5.76 -5.93 23.62
CA CYS A 86 5.33 -6.13 22.23
C CYS A 86 5.80 -7.48 21.68
N ASN A 87 6.82 -8.12 22.26
CA ASN A 87 7.23 -9.47 21.91
C ASN A 87 6.41 -10.56 22.62
N GLN A 88 5.84 -10.28 23.79
CA GLN A 88 5.15 -11.26 24.64
C GLN A 88 3.63 -11.24 24.50
N VAL A 89 3.04 -10.10 24.12
CA VAL A 89 1.58 -9.97 23.99
C VAL A 89 1.03 -11.00 22.99
N PRO A 90 -0.05 -11.74 23.30
CA PRO A 90 -0.64 -12.68 22.36
C PRO A 90 -1.21 -11.98 21.12
N VAL A 91 -0.93 -12.54 19.94
CA VAL A 91 -1.34 -12.01 18.65
C VAL A 91 -2.13 -13.07 17.87
N LEU A 92 -3.35 -12.72 17.45
CA LEU A 92 -4.18 -13.52 16.56
C LEU A 92 -4.20 -12.92 15.15
N LEU A 93 -3.90 -13.73 14.14
CA LEU A 93 -3.99 -13.32 12.74
C LEU A 93 -5.38 -13.66 12.17
N GLY A 94 -6.10 -12.66 11.70
CA GLY A 94 -7.38 -12.82 11.00
C GLY A 94 -7.16 -12.98 9.50
N ALA A 95 -7.65 -14.05 8.89
CA ALA A 95 -7.49 -14.26 7.45
C ALA A 95 -8.64 -15.05 6.84
N PRO A 96 -9.06 -14.78 5.59
CA PRO A 96 -10.01 -15.65 4.89
C PRO A 96 -9.44 -17.04 4.63
N LYS A 97 -8.17 -17.08 4.19
CA LYS A 97 -7.40 -18.29 3.94
C LYS A 97 -5.92 -17.95 4.06
N LEU A 98 -5.14 -18.88 4.60
CA LEU A 98 -3.68 -18.85 4.50
C LEU A 98 -3.21 -20.03 3.65
N ASP A 99 -2.36 -19.74 2.68
CA ASP A 99 -1.61 -20.77 1.96
C ASP A 99 -0.41 -21.25 2.80
N ARG A 100 0.29 -22.30 2.34
CA ARG A 100 1.41 -22.90 3.07
C ARG A 100 2.53 -21.89 3.35
N ARG A 101 2.80 -20.99 2.41
CA ARG A 101 3.81 -19.95 2.56
C ARG A 101 3.40 -18.92 3.61
N ALA A 102 2.16 -18.42 3.55
CA ALA A 102 1.64 -17.47 4.51
C ALA A 102 1.53 -18.07 5.92
N MET A 103 1.22 -19.36 6.06
CA MET A 103 1.26 -20.06 7.36
C MET A 103 2.68 -20.03 7.95
N HIS A 104 3.70 -20.38 7.16
CA HIS A 104 5.09 -20.33 7.59
C HIS A 104 5.52 -18.89 7.94
N ASP A 105 5.15 -17.92 7.09
CA ASP A 105 5.45 -16.50 7.32
C ASP A 105 4.79 -15.96 8.59
N ALA A 106 3.58 -16.41 8.91
CA ALA A 106 2.84 -16.04 10.12
C ALA A 106 3.45 -16.67 11.38
N VAL A 107 3.81 -17.96 11.34
CA VAL A 107 4.54 -18.62 12.44
C VAL A 107 5.87 -17.92 12.70
N SER A 108 6.63 -17.64 11.65
CA SER A 108 7.90 -16.91 11.76
C SER A 108 7.71 -15.47 12.28
N ALA A 109 6.53 -14.87 12.13
CA ALA A 109 6.21 -13.57 12.71
C ALA A 109 5.84 -13.65 14.19
N GLY A 110 5.57 -14.84 14.74
CA GLY A 110 5.27 -15.04 16.16
C GLY A 110 3.78 -14.79 16.49
N ILE A 111 2.89 -15.56 15.86
CA ILE A 111 1.46 -15.59 16.18
C ILE A 111 1.13 -16.66 17.22
N GLU A 112 0.06 -16.43 17.98
CA GLU A 112 -0.49 -17.36 18.99
C GLU A 112 -1.82 -17.97 18.52
N GLY A 113 -2.33 -17.54 17.36
CA GLY A 113 -3.52 -18.13 16.75
C GLY A 113 -3.92 -17.50 15.41
N VAL A 114 -4.86 -18.16 14.75
CA VAL A 114 -5.50 -17.68 13.53
C VAL A 114 -7.01 -17.77 13.68
N PHE A 115 -7.73 -16.77 13.20
CA PHE A 115 -9.18 -16.80 13.06
C PHE A 115 -9.60 -16.54 11.61
N ARG A 116 -10.76 -17.07 11.21
CA ARG A 116 -11.27 -16.87 9.86
C ARG A 116 -11.95 -15.51 9.72
N GLN A 117 -11.84 -14.94 8.52
CA GLN A 117 -12.66 -13.83 8.03
C GLN A 117 -13.50 -14.32 6.84
N PRO A 118 -14.85 -14.23 6.84
CA PRO A 118 -15.70 -13.58 7.84
C PRO A 118 -15.65 -14.28 9.21
N VAL A 119 -15.87 -13.48 10.25
CA VAL A 119 -15.81 -13.89 11.65
C VAL A 119 -17.03 -14.76 11.99
N ASP A 120 -16.76 -15.82 12.75
CA ASP A 120 -17.77 -16.64 13.43
C ASP A 120 -17.64 -16.37 14.93
N ASP A 121 -18.72 -15.87 15.55
CA ASP A 121 -18.67 -15.29 16.89
C ASP A 121 -18.25 -16.31 17.94
N ASP A 122 -18.85 -17.50 17.91
CA ASP A 122 -18.58 -18.57 18.87
C ASP A 122 -17.16 -19.11 18.72
N ARG A 123 -16.70 -19.28 17.48
CA ARG A 123 -15.36 -19.78 17.20
C ARG A 123 -14.30 -18.77 17.61
N LEU A 124 -14.47 -17.50 17.28
CA LEU A 124 -13.53 -16.46 17.68
C LEU A 124 -13.45 -16.35 19.20
N ARG A 125 -14.60 -16.35 19.90
CA ARG A 125 -14.66 -16.30 21.37
C ARG A 125 -13.90 -17.46 22.01
N LYS A 126 -14.10 -18.68 21.52
CA LYS A 126 -13.36 -19.88 22.01
C LYS A 126 -11.85 -19.77 21.80
N ILE A 127 -11.43 -19.24 20.64
CA ILE A 127 -10.00 -19.02 20.34
C ILE A 127 -9.42 -18.02 21.33
N VAL A 128 -10.08 -16.86 21.52
CA VAL A 128 -9.64 -15.81 22.44
C VAL A 128 -9.53 -16.33 23.87
N GLN A 129 -10.57 -17.01 24.39
CA GLN A 129 -10.55 -17.59 25.73
C GLN A 129 -9.41 -18.60 25.91
N THR A 130 -9.14 -19.41 24.89
CA THR A 130 -8.06 -20.41 24.92
C THR A 130 -6.69 -19.75 24.97
N VAL A 131 -6.47 -18.73 24.15
CA VAL A 131 -5.19 -18.03 24.02
C VAL A 131 -4.90 -17.17 25.24
N ILE A 132 -5.89 -16.47 25.80
CA ILE A 132 -5.73 -15.71 27.04
C ILE A 132 -5.41 -16.63 28.22
N ARG A 133 -6.02 -17.82 28.28
CA ARG A 133 -5.77 -18.76 29.39
C ARG A 133 -4.37 -19.40 29.35
N LYS A 134 -3.89 -19.78 28.16
CA LYS A 134 -2.56 -20.40 27.98
C LYS A 134 -1.98 -19.96 26.63
N PRO A 135 -1.35 -18.78 26.56
CA PRO A 135 -0.79 -18.26 25.31
C PRO A 135 0.36 -19.15 24.88
N ARG A 136 0.30 -19.62 23.63
CA ARG A 136 1.31 -20.50 23.04
C ARG A 136 1.54 -20.07 21.61
N ARG A 137 2.78 -19.77 21.26
CA ARG A 137 3.17 -19.49 19.87
C ARG A 137 2.83 -20.69 19.00
N PHE A 138 2.38 -20.41 17.79
CA PHE A 138 2.16 -21.44 16.79
C PHE A 138 3.51 -21.93 16.26
N VAL A 139 3.53 -23.20 15.88
CA VAL A 139 4.63 -23.83 15.15
C VAL A 139 4.11 -24.40 13.84
N PHE A 140 5.01 -24.57 12.87
CA PHE A 140 4.71 -25.21 11.59
C PHE A 140 5.73 -26.32 11.33
N GLU A 141 5.46 -27.51 11.86
CA GLU A 141 6.34 -28.68 11.76
C GLU A 141 5.70 -29.79 10.93
N GLY A 142 6.32 -30.12 9.80
CA GLY A 142 5.79 -31.10 8.85
C GLY A 142 4.43 -30.68 8.26
N ASN A 143 3.35 -31.28 8.79
CA ASN A 143 1.96 -30.99 8.44
C ASN A 143 1.15 -30.43 9.63
N TYR A 144 1.77 -30.24 10.79
CA TYR A 144 1.12 -29.65 11.95
C TYR A 144 1.24 -28.13 11.91
N PHE A 145 0.10 -27.46 12.00
CA PHE A 145 -0.01 -26.02 12.17
C PHE A 145 -0.90 -25.73 13.37
N GLY A 146 -0.30 -25.27 14.47
CA GLY A 146 -1.05 -25.06 15.71
C GLY A 146 -0.16 -24.62 16.86
N PRO A 147 -0.74 -24.47 18.07
CA PRO A 147 0.00 -24.08 19.25
C PRO A 147 1.12 -25.07 19.56
N ALA A 148 2.28 -24.55 19.99
CA ALA A 148 3.41 -25.36 20.43
C ALA A 148 3.00 -26.37 21.52
N ARG A 149 3.55 -27.58 21.41
CA ARG A 149 3.44 -28.68 22.38
C ARG A 149 4.67 -28.67 23.29
N GLU A 150 4.54 -29.34 24.43
CA GLU A 150 5.69 -29.53 25.34
C GLU A 150 6.73 -30.41 24.62
N GLY A 151 7.88 -29.83 24.30
CA GLY A 151 8.95 -30.47 23.52
C GLY A 151 9.22 -29.85 22.14
N ASP A 152 8.33 -28.99 21.63
CA ASP A 152 8.61 -28.24 20.41
C ASP A 152 9.76 -27.25 20.68
N ASN A 153 10.79 -27.23 19.82
CA ASN A 153 11.89 -26.29 19.92
C ASN A 153 11.37 -24.87 19.62
N LEU A 154 10.94 -24.16 20.67
CA LEU A 154 10.77 -22.72 20.65
C LEU A 154 12.16 -22.10 20.54
N ALA A 155 12.73 -22.12 19.33
CA ALA A 155 13.89 -21.29 19.06
C ALA A 155 13.47 -19.86 19.39
N GLU A 156 13.98 -19.31 20.50
CA GLU A 156 14.04 -17.87 20.67
C GLU A 156 14.61 -17.31 19.37
N PRO A 157 14.04 -16.24 18.82
CA PRO A 157 14.45 -15.72 17.52
C PRO A 157 15.96 -15.50 17.58
N SER A 158 16.70 -16.40 16.93
CA SER A 158 18.15 -16.36 16.95
C SER A 158 18.53 -15.00 16.39
N ARG A 159 19.11 -14.17 17.26
CA ARG A 159 19.74 -12.92 16.90
C ARG A 159 20.93 -13.31 16.00
N LYS A 160 20.66 -13.56 14.72
CA LYS A 160 21.71 -13.57 13.70
C LYS A 160 22.11 -12.12 13.52
N THR A 161 22.92 -11.64 14.46
CA THR A 161 23.86 -10.56 14.19
C THR A 161 24.68 -11.03 13.00
N ARG A 162 24.35 -10.49 11.83
CA ARG A 162 25.25 -10.54 10.69
C ARG A 162 26.54 -9.87 11.19
N PRO A 163 27.69 -10.56 11.28
CA PRO A 163 28.91 -9.89 11.66
C PRO A 163 29.12 -8.75 10.66
N SER A 164 29.34 -7.55 11.20
CA SER A 164 29.74 -6.39 10.43
C SER A 164 30.99 -6.77 9.65
N ALA A 165 30.85 -6.99 8.35
CA ALA A 165 31.99 -7.00 7.45
C ALA A 165 32.50 -5.57 7.40
N SER A 166 33.53 -5.29 8.21
CA SER A 166 34.42 -4.17 8.01
C SER A 166 34.95 -4.26 6.57
N VAL A 167 34.46 -3.36 5.72
CA VAL A 167 35.01 -3.15 4.38
C VAL A 167 36.38 -2.51 4.56
N THR A 168 37.41 -3.34 4.73
CA THR A 168 38.79 -2.92 4.52
C THR A 168 39.02 -2.86 3.02
N ILE A 169 39.00 -1.65 2.46
CA ILE A 169 39.42 -1.38 1.09
C ILE A 169 40.91 -1.73 1.00
N LYS A 170 41.23 -2.85 0.32
CA LYS A 170 42.60 -3.15 -0.11
C LYS A 170 42.85 -2.48 -1.47
N PRO A 171 44.00 -1.81 -1.67
CA PRO A 171 44.31 -1.15 -2.93
C PRO A 171 44.56 -2.15 -4.06
N ALA A 172 44.20 -1.73 -5.28
CA ALA A 172 44.32 -2.50 -6.52
C ALA A 172 45.78 -2.94 -6.80
N PRO A 173 45.99 -4.14 -7.36
CA PRO A 173 47.33 -4.62 -7.68
C PRO A 173 47.90 -3.92 -8.92
N GLN A 174 49.11 -3.39 -8.76
CA GLN A 174 49.94 -2.82 -9.82
C GLN A 174 50.33 -3.91 -10.83
N SER A 175 50.07 -3.66 -12.11
CA SER A 175 50.56 -4.50 -13.20
C SER A 175 52.08 -4.32 -13.34
N LYS A 176 52.81 -5.42 -13.13
CA LYS A 176 54.26 -5.49 -13.31
C LYS A 176 54.60 -5.49 -14.80
N ILE A 177 55.40 -4.50 -15.18
CA ILE A 177 56.23 -4.48 -16.38
C ILE A 177 57.21 -5.66 -16.30
N SER A 178 57.33 -6.42 -17.39
CA SER A 178 58.53 -7.20 -17.67
C SER A 178 58.78 -7.29 -19.17
N THR A 179 60.06 -7.32 -19.49
CA THR A 179 60.73 -6.79 -20.69
C THR A 179 61.16 -7.90 -21.66
N ARG A 180 61.25 -7.56 -22.95
CA ARG A 180 62.21 -7.99 -24.01
C ARG A 180 61.59 -7.66 -25.38
N ALA A 181 62.29 -7.30 -26.45
CA ALA A 181 63.64 -6.85 -26.75
C ALA A 181 63.57 -6.21 -28.16
N ALA A 182 64.53 -5.35 -28.48
CA ALA A 182 64.58 -4.55 -29.71
C ALA A 182 65.07 -5.31 -30.96
N THR A 183 64.56 -4.91 -32.14
CA THR A 183 65.21 -4.91 -33.47
C THR A 183 64.29 -4.09 -34.42
N SER A 184 64.62 -2.83 -34.76
CA SER A 184 65.28 -2.37 -36.01
C SER A 184 64.46 -2.72 -37.28
N VAL A 185 63.96 -1.81 -38.13
CA VAL A 185 64.69 -0.93 -39.08
C VAL A 185 63.66 -0.14 -39.95
N THR A 186 63.94 1.16 -40.17
CA THR A 186 63.60 2.10 -41.28
C THR A 186 62.17 2.51 -41.70
N GLY A 187 62.01 3.82 -41.94
CA GLY A 187 61.56 4.33 -43.26
C GLY A 187 60.26 5.15 -43.33
N LYS A 188 60.35 6.48 -43.23
CA LYS A 188 59.41 7.49 -43.77
C LYS A 188 59.51 7.54 -45.33
N PRO A 189 58.73 8.36 -46.09
CA PRO A 189 57.32 8.78 -46.01
C PRO A 189 56.60 8.91 -47.40
N ALA A 190 55.33 9.37 -47.38
CA ALA A 190 54.70 10.33 -48.31
C ALA A 190 53.93 9.90 -49.58
N SER A 191 52.78 10.59 -49.73
CA SER A 191 52.08 11.00 -50.97
C SER A 191 51.26 9.91 -51.69
N ARG A 192 50.20 10.14 -52.47
CA ARG A 192 49.36 11.27 -52.90
C ARG A 192 48.22 10.63 -53.73
N PHE A 193 47.04 11.28 -53.78
CA PHE A 193 46.00 11.16 -54.83
C PHE A 193 45.42 9.78 -55.23
N SER A 194 44.09 9.63 -55.10
CA SER A 194 43.12 9.73 -56.21
C SER A 194 41.89 8.84 -55.97
N SER A 195 40.70 9.45 -55.96
CA SER A 195 39.42 8.77 -56.18
C SER A 195 39.27 8.35 -57.66
N PRO A 196 38.37 7.42 -58.01
CA PRO A 196 37.01 7.84 -58.38
C PRO A 196 35.89 6.87 -57.91
N LYS A 197 34.77 7.44 -57.41
CA LYS A 197 33.39 7.41 -57.98
C LYS A 197 32.78 6.01 -58.22
N THR A 198 31.63 5.74 -57.59
CA THR A 198 30.29 5.91 -58.21
C THR A 198 29.17 5.77 -57.17
N ASP A 199 28.37 6.84 -57.08
CA ASP A 199 26.90 6.90 -57.06
C ASP A 199 26.07 6.24 -55.94
N ASN A 200 25.75 7.13 -54.99
CA ASN A 200 24.51 7.33 -54.20
C ASN A 200 23.18 7.15 -54.99
N PRO A 201 21.97 7.26 -54.37
CA PRO A 201 21.69 7.53 -52.94
C PRO A 201 20.52 6.74 -52.31
N THR A 202 20.60 6.60 -50.98
CA THR A 202 19.47 6.79 -50.06
C THR A 202 19.38 8.28 -49.66
N GLN A 203 18.20 8.88 -49.63
CA GLN A 203 17.91 10.15 -48.93
C GLN A 203 17.10 9.81 -47.66
N ASN A 204 17.70 9.97 -46.47
CA ASN A 204 17.79 11.16 -45.58
C ASN A 204 16.61 11.21 -44.59
N SER A 205 16.79 10.97 -43.27
CA SER A 205 17.55 11.72 -42.24
C SER A 205 16.88 13.07 -41.89
N ALA A 206 16.88 13.62 -40.68
CA ALA A 206 17.79 13.45 -39.54
C ALA A 206 17.19 14.11 -38.27
N ARG A 207 17.64 13.64 -37.09
CA ARG A 207 17.85 14.46 -35.88
C ARG A 207 19.18 15.22 -36.01
N PRO A 208 19.37 16.39 -35.37
CA PRO A 208 20.69 16.91 -35.09
C PRO A 208 21.11 16.67 -33.64
N ALA A 209 22.41 16.43 -33.45
CA ALA A 209 23.14 16.53 -32.19
C ALA A 209 24.34 17.46 -32.41
N THR A 210 24.50 18.42 -31.50
CA THR A 210 25.64 19.33 -31.27
C THR A 210 25.64 19.56 -29.75
N GLY A 211 26.70 19.66 -28.98
CA GLY A 211 28.16 19.72 -29.15
C GLY A 211 28.67 20.07 -27.74
N ALA A 212 29.80 19.49 -27.33
CA ALA A 212 30.32 19.60 -25.97
C ALA A 212 30.97 20.95 -25.65
N ILE A 213 30.77 21.45 -24.42
CA ILE A 213 31.70 22.33 -23.69
C ILE A 213 31.70 21.84 -22.23
N GLY A 214 32.89 21.54 -21.69
CA GLY A 214 33.06 21.11 -20.30
C GLY A 214 33.36 22.27 -19.36
N ILE A 215 33.20 22.03 -18.05
CA ILE A 215 34.18 22.27 -16.96
C ILE A 215 33.52 21.88 -15.62
N GLU A 216 34.35 21.27 -14.76
CA GLU A 216 34.28 21.11 -13.30
C GLU A 216 33.44 20.01 -12.63
N THR A 217 34.21 19.12 -12.03
CA THR A 217 33.91 18.13 -11.00
C THR A 217 33.42 18.77 -9.70
N ALA A 218 32.25 18.38 -9.23
CA ALA A 218 31.81 18.56 -7.84
C ALA A 218 31.03 17.31 -7.37
N GLU A 219 31.09 17.06 -6.07
CA GLU A 219 30.86 15.81 -5.35
C GLU A 219 29.48 15.17 -5.54
N ILE A 220 29.45 13.83 -5.57
CA ILE A 220 28.21 13.03 -5.55
C ILE A 220 27.62 13.09 -4.13
N ALA A 221 26.65 13.98 -3.93
CA ALA A 221 25.77 13.98 -2.77
C ALA A 221 24.67 12.92 -2.95
N SER A 222 24.37 12.20 -1.86
CA SER A 222 23.37 11.13 -1.77
C SER A 222 21.96 11.60 -2.17
N GLU A 223 21.29 10.83 -3.03
CA GLU A 223 19.87 11.02 -3.38
C GLU A 223 18.99 10.96 -2.12
N LYS A 224 18.25 12.05 -1.88
CA LYS A 224 17.30 12.21 -0.76
C LYS A 224 16.00 11.44 -1.03
N SER A 225 15.39 10.93 0.04
CA SER A 225 14.12 10.18 0.00
C SER A 225 12.93 11.13 -0.17
N ALA A 226 11.79 10.63 -0.68
CA ALA A 226 10.54 11.38 -0.81
C ALA A 226 10.03 12.03 0.50
N ARG A 227 10.50 11.55 1.66
CA ARG A 227 10.28 12.19 2.96
C ARG A 227 11.00 13.54 3.11
N ASP A 228 12.15 13.71 2.48
CA ASP A 228 13.02 14.87 2.68
C ASP A 228 12.55 16.08 1.84
N TYR A 229 11.86 15.84 0.72
CA TYR A 229 11.25 16.91 -0.09
C TYR A 229 10.10 17.62 0.64
N ASN A 230 9.42 16.93 1.56
CA ASN A 230 8.26 17.48 2.27
C ASN A 230 8.64 18.35 3.48
N LEU A 231 9.89 18.30 3.96
CA LEU A 231 10.33 19.18 5.07
C LEU A 231 10.80 20.55 4.57
N ASP A 232 11.47 20.63 3.42
CA ASP A 232 12.03 21.91 2.92
C ASP A 232 10.94 22.88 2.43
N ALA A 233 9.80 22.38 1.95
CA ALA A 233 8.67 23.23 1.55
C ALA A 233 7.95 23.90 2.75
N ALA A 234 8.01 23.30 3.95
CA ALA A 234 7.39 23.85 5.16
C ALA A 234 8.18 25.02 5.76
N SER A 235 9.46 25.18 5.38
CA SER A 235 10.32 26.29 5.81
C SER A 235 10.06 27.60 5.06
N SER A 236 9.53 27.54 3.84
CA SER A 236 9.42 28.73 2.97
C SER A 236 8.08 29.47 3.08
N VAL A 237 7.09 28.93 3.81
CA VAL A 237 5.75 29.55 3.96
C VAL A 237 5.66 30.46 5.18
N ARG A 238 6.65 30.41 6.09
CA ARG A 238 6.65 31.24 7.31
C ARG A 238 7.04 32.70 7.07
N GLU A 239 7.54 33.04 5.88
CA GLU A 239 8.00 34.40 5.54
C GLU A 239 6.97 35.26 4.77
N VAL A 240 5.81 34.71 4.38
CA VAL A 240 4.90 35.41 3.44
C VAL A 240 3.50 35.73 4.01
N LEU A 241 3.08 35.19 5.14
CA LEU A 241 1.71 35.39 5.64
C LEU A 241 1.62 36.49 6.71
N GLY A 242 1.27 37.70 6.26
CA GLY A 242 0.76 38.78 7.10
C GLY A 242 -0.66 38.47 7.61
N ALA A 243 -0.99 39.01 8.79
CA ALA A 243 -2.14 38.65 9.62
C ALA A 243 -3.53 38.78 8.97
N VAL A 244 -4.40 37.79 9.23
CA VAL A 244 -5.83 37.78 8.88
C VAL A 244 -6.64 38.31 10.09
N PRO A 245 -7.63 39.22 9.90
CA PRO A 245 -8.52 39.65 10.98
C PRO A 245 -9.73 38.72 11.13
N THR A 246 -10.23 38.60 12.37
CA THR A 246 -11.39 37.79 12.78
C THR A 246 -12.73 38.50 12.50
N PRO A 247 -13.81 37.80 12.08
CA PRO A 247 -15.12 38.40 11.90
C PRO A 247 -15.98 38.34 13.17
N ASP A 248 -16.76 39.41 13.36
CA ASP A 248 -17.67 39.70 14.47
C ASP A 248 -19.08 39.15 14.18
N GLU A 249 -19.76 38.65 15.22
CA GLU A 249 -21.13 38.13 15.19
C GLU A 249 -22.15 39.29 15.13
N THR A 250 -23.18 39.21 14.28
CA THR A 250 -24.53 39.70 14.64
C THR A 250 -25.65 39.25 13.67
N ALA A 251 -26.67 38.63 14.28
CA ALA A 251 -28.12 38.71 14.04
C ALA A 251 -28.76 38.29 12.69
N LEU A 252 -29.56 37.23 12.76
CA LEU A 252 -30.63 36.84 11.83
C LEU A 252 -31.92 37.68 12.04
N PRO A 253 -32.76 37.85 11.00
CA PRO A 253 -34.20 37.87 11.18
C PRO A 253 -34.95 36.86 10.27
N VAL A 254 -36.20 36.61 10.67
CA VAL A 254 -37.04 35.44 10.36
C VAL A 254 -38.14 35.81 9.35
N ALA A 255 -38.34 34.90 8.39
CA ALA A 255 -39.52 34.51 7.58
C ALA A 255 -40.56 35.53 7.11
N ASP A 256 -40.75 35.57 5.78
CA ASP A 256 -42.07 35.66 5.15
C ASP A 256 -42.19 34.56 4.08
N THR A 257 -43.38 33.95 4.01
CA THR A 257 -43.70 32.79 3.15
C THR A 257 -44.34 33.24 1.85
N VAL A 258 -43.83 32.75 0.71
CA VAL A 258 -44.38 32.94 -0.64
C VAL A 258 -44.55 31.54 -1.30
N PRO A 259 -45.58 31.30 -2.13
CA PRO A 259 -46.02 29.96 -2.52
C PRO A 259 -45.03 29.27 -3.46
N ILE A 260 -44.81 27.97 -3.25
CA ILE A 260 -43.97 27.13 -4.10
C ILE A 260 -44.83 26.59 -5.25
N ASP A 261 -44.59 27.12 -6.45
CA ASP A 261 -44.89 26.45 -7.71
C ASP A 261 -43.58 26.27 -8.50
N THR A 262 -43.27 25.01 -8.79
CA THR A 262 -42.37 24.45 -9.81
C THR A 262 -41.06 25.16 -10.18
N ALA A 263 -39.97 24.75 -9.51
CA ALA A 263 -38.69 24.35 -10.11
C ALA A 263 -37.75 23.93 -8.97
N ILE A 264 -37.41 22.65 -8.88
CA ILE A 264 -36.20 22.27 -8.14
C ILE A 264 -35.07 22.59 -9.12
N ASP A 265 -34.60 23.84 -9.10
CA ASP A 265 -33.22 24.11 -9.46
C ASP A 265 -32.40 23.42 -8.37
N GLU A 266 -31.88 22.23 -8.69
CA GLU A 266 -30.77 21.65 -7.95
C GLU A 266 -29.64 22.67 -8.07
N GLU A 267 -29.50 23.50 -7.04
CA GLU A 267 -28.39 24.41 -6.85
C GLU A 267 -27.12 23.55 -6.81
N LEU A 268 -26.53 23.34 -8.00
CA LEU A 268 -25.22 22.73 -8.18
C LEU A 268 -24.25 23.60 -7.40
N VAL A 269 -23.95 23.19 -6.17
CA VAL A 269 -22.85 23.78 -5.42
C VAL A 269 -21.61 23.46 -6.25
N GLU A 270 -21.10 24.46 -6.97
CA GLU A 270 -19.78 24.40 -7.59
C GLU A 270 -18.75 24.30 -6.45
N ILE A 271 -18.52 23.08 -5.98
CA ILE A 271 -17.43 22.81 -5.05
C ILE A 271 -16.16 23.06 -5.84
N ASP A 272 -15.43 24.11 -5.46
CA ASP A 272 -14.12 24.36 -6.02
C ASP A 272 -13.21 23.17 -5.71
N LEU A 273 -12.94 22.39 -6.75
CA LEU A 273 -12.10 21.20 -6.70
C LEU A 273 -10.72 21.53 -6.12
N MET A 274 -10.16 22.70 -6.44
CA MET A 274 -8.85 23.09 -5.95
C MET A 274 -8.87 23.36 -4.45
N THR A 275 -9.90 24.05 -3.96
CA THR A 275 -10.11 24.25 -2.52
C THR A 275 -10.31 22.91 -1.80
N ALA A 276 -11.06 21.98 -2.38
CA ALA A 276 -11.26 20.65 -1.80
C ALA A 276 -9.95 19.84 -1.74
N LEU A 277 -9.13 19.89 -2.79
CA LEU A 277 -7.82 19.23 -2.83
C LEU A 277 -6.84 19.84 -1.81
N GLN A 278 -6.83 21.17 -1.66
CA GLN A 278 -6.00 21.87 -0.66
C GLN A 278 -6.44 21.52 0.77
N GLY A 279 -7.75 21.54 1.03
CA GLY A 279 -8.32 21.13 2.32
C GLY A 279 -7.99 19.68 2.66
N HIS A 280 -8.02 18.79 1.68
CA HIS A 280 -7.64 17.39 1.86
C HIS A 280 -6.16 17.21 2.11
N ARG A 281 -5.31 17.92 1.37
CA ARG A 281 -3.86 17.89 1.60
C ARG A 281 -3.51 18.32 3.03
N LEU A 282 -4.10 19.41 3.51
CA LEU A 282 -3.90 19.87 4.90
C LEU A 282 -4.38 18.80 5.91
N TRP A 283 -5.49 18.13 5.59
CA TRP A 283 -6.00 17.02 6.38
C TRP A 283 -5.05 15.82 6.42
N VAL A 284 -4.44 15.44 5.28
CA VAL A 284 -3.43 14.38 5.24
C VAL A 284 -2.18 14.79 6.02
N ASP A 285 -1.64 15.99 5.75
CA ASP A 285 -0.38 16.48 6.32
C ASP A 285 -0.44 16.63 7.85
N THR A 286 -1.62 16.98 8.38
CA THR A 286 -1.83 17.14 9.83
C THR A 286 -2.33 15.87 10.52
N GLY A 287 -2.55 14.78 9.77
CA GLY A 287 -3.16 13.56 10.29
C GLY A 287 -4.61 13.75 10.75
N GLY A 288 -5.32 14.68 10.11
CA GLY A 288 -6.73 14.97 10.30
C GLY A 288 -7.05 16.01 11.37
N LYS A 289 -6.07 16.80 11.81
CA LYS A 289 -6.27 17.87 12.80
C LYS A 289 -6.82 19.15 12.19
N GLU A 290 -6.44 19.45 10.95
CA GLU A 290 -6.84 20.63 10.20
C GLU A 290 -7.28 20.22 8.79
N GLY A 291 -7.99 21.10 8.08
CA GLY A 291 -8.53 20.77 6.76
C GLY A 291 -9.73 19.82 6.83
N ALA A 292 -10.13 19.31 5.66
CA ALA A 292 -11.27 18.42 5.53
C ALA A 292 -10.97 17.29 4.56
N MET A 293 -11.44 16.09 4.88
CA MET A 293 -11.42 14.97 3.95
C MET A 293 -12.26 15.33 2.72
N MET A 294 -11.71 15.17 1.52
CA MET A 294 -12.45 15.43 0.30
C MET A 294 -13.57 14.40 0.15
N SER A 295 -14.79 14.91 0.07
CA SER A 295 -16.01 14.14 -0.11
C SER A 295 -16.86 14.80 -1.19
N ILE A 296 -16.74 14.32 -2.43
CA ILE A 296 -17.46 14.88 -3.58
C ILE A 296 -17.99 13.72 -4.41
N GLU A 297 -19.30 13.53 -4.40
CA GLU A 297 -19.96 12.59 -5.30
C GLU A 297 -19.90 13.12 -6.73
N HIS A 298 -19.71 12.24 -7.71
CA HIS A 298 -19.62 12.60 -9.13
C HIS A 298 -18.49 13.59 -9.48
N ALA A 299 -17.42 13.64 -8.68
CA ALA A 299 -16.30 14.52 -8.95
C ALA A 299 -15.71 14.31 -10.36
N ASP A 300 -15.49 15.40 -11.08
CA ASP A 300 -14.90 15.38 -12.42
C ASP A 300 -13.40 15.69 -12.34
N LEU A 301 -12.59 14.65 -12.53
CA LEU A 301 -11.12 14.68 -12.52
C LEU A 301 -10.57 14.25 -13.89
N ARG A 302 -11.33 14.44 -14.97
CA ARG A 302 -10.90 14.09 -16.32
C ARG A 302 -9.70 14.92 -16.74
N ASP A 303 -8.75 14.24 -17.39
CA ASP A 303 -7.52 14.82 -17.94
C ASP A 303 -6.65 15.56 -16.89
N ALA A 304 -6.95 15.40 -15.59
CA ALA A 304 -6.24 16.05 -14.51
C ALA A 304 -4.85 15.46 -14.31
N ASP A 305 -3.86 16.31 -14.00
CA ASP A 305 -2.53 15.86 -13.57
C ASP A 305 -2.50 15.70 -12.04
N LEU A 306 -2.48 14.44 -11.61
CA LEU A 306 -2.58 14.01 -10.23
C LEU A 306 -1.38 13.11 -9.86
N GLU A 307 -0.23 13.29 -10.52
CA GLU A 307 0.96 12.48 -10.24
C GLU A 307 1.36 12.64 -8.76
N GLY A 308 1.48 11.51 -8.06
CA GLY A 308 1.93 11.46 -6.67
C GLY A 308 0.96 12.05 -5.66
N ILE A 309 -0.27 12.43 -6.05
CA ILE A 309 -1.23 13.02 -5.12
C ILE A 309 -1.60 12.04 -4.00
N ASP A 310 -1.79 12.54 -2.79
CA ASP A 310 -2.38 11.78 -1.70
C ASP A 310 -3.85 12.14 -1.55
N LEU A 311 -4.72 11.17 -1.87
CA LEU A 311 -6.18 11.23 -1.75
C LEU A 311 -6.68 10.19 -0.73
N THR A 312 -5.82 9.78 0.20
CA THR A 312 -6.13 8.73 1.18
C THR A 312 -7.42 9.04 1.91
N ARG A 313 -8.34 8.07 1.92
CA ARG A 313 -9.66 8.09 2.56
C ARG A 313 -10.71 9.00 1.92
N CYS A 314 -10.45 9.64 0.78
CA CYS A 314 -11.47 10.45 0.10
C CYS A 314 -12.75 9.66 -0.24
N ALA A 315 -13.90 10.32 -0.15
CA ALA A 315 -15.18 9.79 -0.62
C ALA A 315 -15.51 10.40 -1.99
N LEU A 316 -15.32 9.61 -3.03
CA LEU A 316 -15.44 10.01 -4.44
C LEU A 316 -16.29 8.98 -5.22
N PRO A 317 -17.51 8.64 -4.77
CA PRO A 317 -18.36 7.72 -5.52
C PRO A 317 -18.70 8.33 -6.88
N HIS A 318 -18.74 7.49 -7.92
CA HIS A 318 -19.02 7.91 -9.30
C HIS A 318 -18.02 8.93 -9.90
N VAL A 319 -16.84 9.09 -9.31
CA VAL A 319 -15.77 9.95 -9.82
C VAL A 319 -15.33 9.58 -11.22
N SER A 320 -15.01 10.59 -12.02
CA SER A 320 -14.45 10.42 -13.35
C SER A 320 -12.97 10.79 -13.38
N PHE A 321 -12.09 9.79 -13.44
CA PHE A 321 -10.65 9.93 -13.66
C PHE A 321 -10.25 9.66 -15.12
N ARG A 322 -11.15 9.85 -16.10
CA ARG A 322 -10.81 9.50 -17.48
C ARG A 322 -9.59 10.26 -17.96
N ASN A 323 -8.64 9.53 -18.56
CA ASN A 323 -7.36 10.06 -19.04
C ASN A 323 -6.53 10.83 -18.01
N ALA A 324 -6.89 10.80 -16.72
CA ALA A 324 -6.14 11.48 -15.68
C ALA A 324 -4.78 10.84 -15.50
N ASN A 325 -3.78 11.64 -15.14
CA ASN A 325 -2.46 11.15 -14.76
C ASN A 325 -2.41 10.92 -13.24
N CYS A 326 -2.71 9.70 -12.78
CA CYS A 326 -2.65 9.31 -11.37
C CYS A 326 -1.39 8.45 -11.08
N GLN A 327 -0.31 8.64 -11.83
CA GLN A 327 0.93 7.90 -11.62
C GLN A 327 1.42 8.13 -10.18
N LYS A 328 1.81 7.06 -9.47
CA LYS A 328 2.23 7.08 -8.05
C LYS A 328 1.21 7.70 -7.07
N ALA A 329 -0.03 7.95 -7.48
CA ALA A 329 -1.06 8.49 -6.60
C ALA A 329 -1.35 7.53 -5.43
N VAL A 330 -1.57 8.09 -4.25
CA VAL A 330 -1.97 7.37 -3.05
C VAL A 330 -3.48 7.51 -2.89
N LEU A 331 -4.21 6.50 -3.37
CA LEU A 331 -5.67 6.42 -3.39
C LEU A 331 -6.15 5.36 -2.39
N ARG A 332 -5.57 5.32 -1.20
CA ARG A 332 -5.81 4.27 -0.21
C ARG A 332 -7.12 4.53 0.51
N ARG A 333 -7.95 3.49 0.64
CA ARG A 333 -9.25 3.55 1.34
C ARG A 333 -10.22 4.61 0.83
N CYS A 334 -10.07 5.03 -0.42
CA CYS A 334 -11.05 5.91 -1.00
C CYS A 334 -12.33 5.11 -1.26
N ASP A 335 -13.49 5.76 -1.13
CA ASP A 335 -14.68 5.27 -1.79
C ASP A 335 -14.69 5.79 -3.22
N MET A 336 -14.44 4.92 -4.19
CA MET A 336 -14.50 5.20 -5.63
C MET A 336 -15.44 4.19 -6.29
N THR A 337 -16.52 3.84 -5.59
CA THR A 337 -17.56 2.95 -6.11
C THR A 337 -18.08 3.48 -7.43
N ALA A 338 -18.15 2.61 -8.43
CA ALA A 338 -18.50 2.94 -9.81
C ALA A 338 -17.66 4.06 -10.44
N GLY A 339 -16.41 4.25 -9.97
CA GLY A 339 -15.47 5.21 -10.54
C GLY A 339 -15.04 4.86 -11.97
N ASP A 340 -14.77 5.89 -12.76
CA ASP A 340 -14.41 5.78 -14.17
C ASP A 340 -12.93 6.10 -14.41
N PHE A 341 -12.11 5.07 -14.56
CA PHE A 341 -10.66 5.16 -14.78
C PHE A 341 -10.28 4.90 -16.25
N ILE A 342 -11.20 5.09 -17.20
CA ILE A 342 -10.91 4.82 -18.62
C ILE A 342 -9.72 5.67 -19.09
N GLY A 343 -8.68 5.03 -19.64
CA GLY A 343 -7.47 5.72 -20.10
C GLY A 343 -6.60 6.32 -18.98
N CYS A 344 -6.95 6.16 -17.71
CA CYS A 344 -6.21 6.73 -16.59
C CYS A 344 -4.83 6.09 -16.43
N ASN A 345 -3.81 6.90 -16.19
CA ASN A 345 -2.49 6.40 -15.83
C ASN A 345 -2.41 6.12 -14.32
N LEU A 346 -2.37 4.85 -13.94
CA LEU A 346 -2.27 4.38 -12.54
C LEU A 346 -0.94 3.64 -12.28
N ASP A 347 0.09 3.89 -13.10
CA ASP A 347 1.41 3.28 -12.88
C ASP A 347 1.90 3.59 -11.47
N GLN A 348 2.25 2.55 -10.70
CA GLN A 348 2.70 2.64 -9.30
C GLN A 348 1.70 3.28 -8.33
N ALA A 349 0.43 3.46 -8.72
CA ALA A 349 -0.60 3.97 -7.83
C ALA A 349 -0.97 2.96 -6.73
N VAL A 350 -1.39 3.48 -5.57
CA VAL A 350 -1.77 2.66 -4.41
C VAL A 350 -3.27 2.81 -4.14
N LEU A 351 -4.07 1.83 -4.58
CA LEU A 351 -5.51 1.73 -4.35
C LEU A 351 -5.84 0.68 -3.27
N ALA A 352 -4.95 0.54 -2.28
CA ALA A 352 -5.10 -0.47 -1.25
C ALA A 352 -6.32 -0.17 -0.35
N ALA A 353 -7.07 -1.21 0.00
CA ALA A 353 -8.24 -1.14 0.86
C ALA A 353 -9.36 -0.20 0.36
N SER A 354 -9.33 0.21 -0.91
CA SER A 354 -10.31 1.13 -1.51
C SER A 354 -11.56 0.40 -1.98
N ARG A 355 -12.70 1.09 -1.99
CA ARG A 355 -13.96 0.59 -2.54
C ARG A 355 -14.02 0.97 -4.02
N LEU A 356 -13.95 -0.03 -4.89
CA LEU A 356 -13.88 0.10 -6.34
C LEU A 356 -14.94 -0.77 -7.01
N ALA A 357 -16.01 -1.09 -6.27
CA ALA A 357 -17.06 -1.96 -6.78
C ALA A 357 -17.69 -1.31 -8.03
N GLY A 358 -17.76 -2.06 -9.13
CA GLY A 358 -18.27 -1.56 -10.41
C GLY A 358 -17.37 -0.57 -11.15
N ALA A 359 -16.14 -0.31 -10.69
CA ALA A 359 -15.23 0.63 -11.35
C ALA A 359 -14.79 0.15 -12.75
N ARG A 360 -14.49 1.08 -13.66
CA ARG A 360 -14.07 0.78 -15.04
C ARG A 360 -12.62 1.15 -15.27
N PHE A 361 -11.81 0.21 -15.75
CA PHE A 361 -10.39 0.38 -16.01
C PHE A 361 -10.00 0.16 -17.49
N THR A 362 -10.94 0.27 -18.43
CA THR A 362 -10.65 0.09 -19.86
C THR A 362 -9.56 1.06 -20.31
N ASP A 363 -8.54 0.58 -21.00
CA ASP A 363 -7.38 1.36 -21.48
C ASP A 363 -6.54 2.03 -20.38
N ALA A 364 -6.74 1.71 -19.09
CA ALA A 364 -5.94 2.25 -18.00
C ALA A 364 -4.51 1.68 -17.97
N ILE A 365 -3.52 2.47 -17.55
CA ILE A 365 -2.14 1.99 -17.36
C ILE A 365 -1.99 1.50 -15.91
N LEU A 366 -1.94 0.18 -15.71
CA LEU A 366 -1.98 -0.46 -14.37
C LEU A 366 -0.64 -1.07 -13.92
N ARG A 367 0.49 -0.61 -14.46
CA ARG A 367 1.79 -1.21 -14.13
C ARG A 367 2.12 -0.98 -12.65
N ASN A 368 2.54 -2.02 -11.94
CA ASN A 368 2.93 -1.95 -10.52
C ASN A 368 1.85 -1.36 -9.58
N THR A 369 0.57 -1.34 -9.98
CA THR A 369 -0.52 -0.80 -9.17
C THR A 369 -0.87 -1.72 -7.99
N VAL A 370 -1.11 -1.15 -6.81
CA VAL A 370 -1.43 -1.92 -5.59
C VAL A 370 -2.93 -1.89 -5.32
N PHE A 371 -3.59 -3.05 -5.45
CA PHE A 371 -5.00 -3.28 -5.14
C PHE A 371 -5.17 -4.13 -3.87
N LEU A 372 -4.18 -4.11 -2.97
CA LEU A 372 -4.18 -4.93 -1.75
C LEU A 372 -5.47 -4.71 -0.93
N GLY A 373 -6.26 -5.77 -0.73
CA GLY A 373 -7.47 -5.73 0.08
C GLY A 373 -8.60 -4.83 -0.46
N SER A 374 -8.51 -4.33 -1.70
CA SER A 374 -9.57 -3.49 -2.27
C SER A 374 -10.82 -4.30 -2.61
N ASP A 375 -11.96 -3.62 -2.65
CA ASP A 375 -13.20 -4.20 -3.18
C ASP A 375 -13.32 -3.91 -4.67
N LEU A 376 -12.99 -4.88 -5.52
CA LEU A 376 -13.09 -4.80 -6.98
C LEU A 376 -14.34 -5.50 -7.51
N SER A 377 -15.33 -5.76 -6.66
CA SER A 377 -16.49 -6.55 -7.06
C SER A 377 -17.25 -5.90 -8.22
N GLY A 378 -17.48 -6.65 -9.28
CA GLY A 378 -18.10 -6.14 -10.51
C GLY A 378 -17.28 -5.13 -11.31
N ALA A 379 -16.05 -4.80 -10.90
CA ALA A 379 -15.17 -3.92 -11.68
C ALA A 379 -14.77 -4.55 -13.03
N SER A 380 -14.42 -3.72 -14.01
CA SER A 380 -14.05 -4.17 -15.36
C SER A 380 -12.57 -3.90 -15.65
N PHE A 381 -11.82 -4.99 -15.86
CA PHE A 381 -10.44 -5.03 -16.35
C PHE A 381 -10.35 -5.78 -17.70
N ARG A 382 -11.44 -5.80 -18.47
CA ARG A 382 -11.52 -6.52 -19.74
C ARG A 382 -10.41 -6.08 -20.69
N GLY A 383 -9.62 -7.03 -21.20
CA GLY A 383 -8.50 -6.75 -22.12
C GLY A 383 -7.26 -6.11 -21.49
N MET A 384 -7.23 -5.88 -20.17
CA MET A 384 -6.15 -5.13 -19.54
C MET A 384 -4.91 -5.97 -19.25
N THR A 385 -3.74 -5.34 -19.22
CA THR A 385 -2.48 -5.95 -18.77
C THR A 385 -2.16 -5.51 -17.34
N LEU A 386 -2.20 -6.45 -16.39
CA LEU A 386 -1.96 -6.20 -14.96
C LEU A 386 -0.53 -6.58 -14.58
N HIS A 387 0.43 -5.93 -15.23
CA HIS A 387 1.85 -6.23 -15.02
C HIS A 387 2.31 -5.79 -13.61
N ASN A 388 2.76 -6.76 -12.80
CA ASN A 388 3.22 -6.55 -11.42
C ASN A 388 2.17 -5.93 -10.47
N CYS A 389 0.87 -5.99 -10.78
CA CYS A 389 -0.15 -5.55 -9.83
C CYS A 389 -0.21 -6.47 -8.61
N ASP A 390 -0.48 -5.91 -7.44
CA ASP A 390 -0.77 -6.70 -6.23
C ASP A 390 -2.28 -6.77 -5.98
N LEU A 391 -2.86 -7.96 -6.18
CA LEU A 391 -4.29 -8.26 -5.97
C LEU A 391 -4.50 -9.09 -4.68
N SER A 392 -3.51 -9.15 -3.81
CA SER A 392 -3.60 -9.89 -2.55
C SER A 392 -4.80 -9.42 -1.73
N GLY A 393 -5.69 -10.36 -1.39
CA GLY A 393 -6.86 -10.06 -0.56
C GLY A 393 -7.97 -9.25 -1.19
N ALA A 394 -7.83 -8.84 -2.47
CA ALA A 394 -8.86 -8.10 -3.16
C ALA A 394 -10.15 -8.94 -3.33
N ASN A 395 -11.31 -8.31 -3.19
CA ASN A 395 -12.57 -8.94 -3.50
C ASN A 395 -12.82 -8.92 -5.02
N LEU A 396 -12.66 -10.07 -5.69
CA LEU A 396 -12.80 -10.19 -7.15
C LEU A 396 -14.18 -10.74 -7.58
N ALA A 397 -15.20 -10.66 -6.74
CA ALA A 397 -16.51 -11.20 -7.03
C ALA A 397 -17.14 -10.50 -8.26
N LYS A 398 -17.47 -11.26 -9.30
CA LYS A 398 -18.02 -10.78 -10.58
C LYS A 398 -17.11 -9.80 -11.35
N THR A 399 -15.87 -9.58 -10.92
CA THR A 399 -14.89 -8.73 -11.63
C THR A 399 -14.64 -9.29 -13.02
N ASP A 400 -14.63 -8.45 -14.05
CA ASP A 400 -14.44 -8.85 -15.44
C ASP A 400 -12.96 -8.81 -15.84
N PHE A 401 -12.33 -9.99 -15.90
CA PHE A 401 -10.96 -10.20 -16.37
C PHE A 401 -10.93 -10.91 -17.73
N ARG A 402 -12.04 -10.97 -18.47
CA ARG A 402 -12.04 -11.59 -19.80
C ARG A 402 -11.03 -10.87 -20.69
N ASP A 403 -10.23 -11.65 -21.41
CA ASP A 403 -9.17 -11.16 -22.30
C ASP A 403 -8.02 -10.40 -21.58
N ALA A 404 -7.97 -10.40 -20.24
CA ALA A 404 -6.92 -9.73 -19.47
C ALA A 404 -5.64 -10.59 -19.32
N ASP A 405 -4.49 -9.92 -19.20
CA ASP A 405 -3.22 -10.56 -18.83
C ASP A 405 -2.89 -10.35 -17.35
N LEU A 406 -3.07 -11.41 -16.56
CA LEU A 406 -2.76 -11.50 -15.13
C LEU A 406 -1.47 -12.31 -14.88
N SER A 407 -0.71 -12.68 -15.92
CA SER A 407 0.43 -13.61 -15.80
C SER A 407 1.53 -13.15 -14.83
N SER A 408 1.63 -11.83 -14.65
CA SER A 408 2.60 -11.17 -13.75
C SER A 408 1.94 -10.56 -12.50
N ALA A 409 0.63 -10.76 -12.31
CA ALA A 409 -0.06 -10.29 -11.11
C ALA A 409 0.35 -11.12 -9.88
N ARG A 410 0.38 -10.47 -8.72
CA ARG A 410 0.78 -11.07 -7.44
C ARG A 410 -0.43 -11.19 -6.53
N GLY A 411 -0.35 -12.11 -5.57
CA GLY A 411 -1.34 -12.18 -4.49
C GLY A 411 -2.66 -12.86 -4.83
N LEU A 412 -2.82 -13.34 -6.07
CA LEU A 412 -4.02 -14.07 -6.47
C LEU A 412 -4.09 -15.42 -5.76
N PHE A 413 -5.31 -15.83 -5.40
CA PHE A 413 -5.68 -17.18 -4.98
C PHE A 413 -6.73 -17.78 -5.93
N ALA A 414 -6.72 -19.11 -6.08
CA ALA A 414 -7.63 -19.81 -6.99
C ALA A 414 -9.11 -19.48 -6.73
N GLU A 415 -9.49 -19.30 -5.46
CA GLU A 415 -10.84 -18.92 -5.06
C GLU A 415 -11.25 -17.51 -5.52
N GLN A 416 -10.31 -16.56 -5.61
CA GLN A 416 -10.61 -15.21 -6.11
C GLN A 416 -10.94 -15.27 -7.60
N ILE A 417 -10.15 -16.03 -8.37
CA ILE A 417 -10.36 -16.20 -9.82
C ILE A 417 -11.67 -16.94 -10.12
N GLN A 418 -12.04 -17.95 -9.33
CA GLN A 418 -13.31 -18.67 -9.49
C GLN A 418 -14.55 -17.79 -9.34
N ARG A 419 -14.44 -16.69 -8.59
CA ARG A 419 -15.53 -15.74 -8.40
C ARG A 419 -15.53 -14.62 -9.45
N ALA A 420 -14.45 -14.48 -10.21
CA ALA A 420 -14.32 -13.50 -11.27
C ALA A 420 -14.85 -14.06 -12.60
N ARG A 421 -15.07 -13.17 -13.57
CA ARG A 421 -15.43 -13.51 -14.95
C ARG A 421 -14.16 -13.56 -15.78
N VAL A 422 -13.84 -14.74 -16.28
CA VAL A 422 -12.64 -15.03 -17.08
C VAL A 422 -13.05 -15.80 -18.33
N ASN A 423 -12.20 -15.83 -19.36
CA ASN A 423 -12.41 -16.63 -20.56
C ASN A 423 -11.09 -17.31 -21.00
N ALA A 424 -11.12 -18.04 -22.11
CA ALA A 424 -9.97 -18.77 -22.63
C ALA A 424 -8.75 -17.87 -22.96
N ASN A 425 -8.97 -16.57 -23.17
CA ASN A 425 -7.93 -15.60 -23.46
C ASN A 425 -7.32 -14.98 -22.19
N THR A 426 -7.95 -15.15 -21.03
CA THR A 426 -7.41 -14.63 -19.76
C THR A 426 -6.12 -15.36 -19.41
N ARG A 427 -5.00 -14.64 -19.35
CA ARG A 427 -3.70 -15.23 -19.00
C ARG A 427 -3.53 -15.21 -17.48
N LEU A 428 -3.49 -16.38 -16.84
CA LEU A 428 -3.30 -16.48 -15.40
C LEU A 428 -1.81 -16.62 -15.02
N PRO A 429 -1.45 -16.35 -13.75
CA PRO A 429 -0.13 -16.70 -13.21
C PRO A 429 0.19 -18.19 -13.40
N ARG A 430 1.47 -18.53 -13.61
CA ARG A 430 1.93 -19.91 -13.92
C ARG A 430 1.50 -20.97 -12.91
N ASN A 431 1.21 -20.59 -11.67
CA ASN A 431 0.80 -21.48 -10.58
C ASN A 431 -0.73 -21.63 -10.46
N MET A 432 -1.49 -21.17 -11.46
CA MET A 432 -2.94 -21.22 -11.46
C MET A 432 -3.50 -21.83 -12.73
N THR A 433 -4.52 -22.67 -12.55
CA THR A 433 -5.33 -23.21 -13.63
C THR A 433 -6.80 -22.93 -13.32
N LEU A 434 -7.58 -22.68 -14.38
CA LEU A 434 -9.03 -22.67 -14.27
C LEU A 434 -9.48 -24.10 -13.97
N LYS A 435 -10.36 -24.27 -12.97
CA LYS A 435 -11.12 -25.51 -12.85
C LYS A 435 -12.19 -25.47 -13.92
N GLU A 436 -12.27 -26.53 -14.71
CA GLU A 436 -13.35 -26.76 -15.69
C GLU A 436 -14.72 -26.73 -15.02
#